data_AF-A0A7S3X7M7-F1
#
_entry.id   AF-A0A7S3X7M7-F1
#
_cell.length_a   1.000
_cell.length_b   1.000
_cell.length_c   1.000
_cell.angle_alpha   90.00
_cell.angle_beta   90.00
_cell.angle_gamma   90.00
#
_symmetry.space_group_name_H-M   'P 1'
#
loop_
_entity.id
_entity.type
_entity.pdbx_description
1 polymer ?
#
loop_
_entity_poly.entity_id
_entity_poly.type
_entity_poly.pdbx_seq_one_letter_code
_entity_poly.pdbx_strand_id
1 'polypeptide(L)'
;PPIELLRQFLDQGGFYDRHKLFWKDITDVVECCACGPPGGGRNALTPRYVRHHSVMVMPQPSADAMKRIFSSIVGGHLKLNGQAEIMSLTKPIVESTVDLYLTVLRELKPIPAKAHYTFNLRDVSKVVQGLLMVKATQ
;
A
#
# COMPACT_ATOMS: atom_id res chain seq x y z
N PRO A 1 12.74 -7.51 -22.29
CA PRO A 1 11.67 -6.98 -21.40
C PRO A 1 12.25 -6.47 -20.07
N PRO A 2 11.62 -5.51 -19.37
CA PRO A 2 12.19 -4.86 -18.17
C PRO A 2 12.65 -5.83 -17.07
N ILE A 3 11.91 -6.92 -16.84
CA ILE A 3 12.26 -7.94 -15.84
C ILE A 3 13.57 -8.69 -16.13
N GLU A 4 13.94 -8.82 -17.41
CA GLU A 4 15.19 -9.47 -17.80
C GLU A 4 16.39 -8.54 -17.59
N LEU A 5 16.18 -7.23 -17.58
CA LEU A 5 17.22 -6.27 -17.19
C LEU A 5 17.50 -6.42 -15.69
N LEU A 6 16.48 -6.43 -14.84
CA LEU A 6 16.66 -6.67 -13.40
C LEU A 6 17.35 -8.02 -13.13
N ARG A 7 16.92 -9.08 -13.83
CA ARG A 7 17.60 -10.37 -13.76
C ARG A 7 19.06 -10.29 -14.20
N GLN A 8 19.38 -9.54 -15.25
CA GLN A 8 20.76 -9.34 -15.68
C GLN A 8 21.61 -8.72 -14.56
N PHE A 9 21.09 -7.71 -13.87
CA PHE A 9 21.76 -7.15 -12.71
C PHE A 9 22.00 -8.19 -11.61
N LEU A 10 20.96 -8.96 -11.26
CA LEU A 10 21.06 -9.99 -10.21
C LEU A 10 22.00 -11.15 -10.57
N ASP A 11 22.08 -11.53 -11.84
CA ASP A 11 22.93 -12.63 -12.33
C ASP A 11 24.36 -12.19 -12.63
N GLN A 12 24.56 -10.98 -13.15
CA GLN A 12 25.83 -10.52 -13.73
C GLN A 12 26.46 -9.36 -12.97
N GLY A 13 25.78 -8.76 -12.00
CA GLY A 13 26.30 -7.66 -11.19
C GLY A 13 26.39 -6.31 -11.92
N GLY A 14 25.68 -6.13 -13.04
CA GLY A 14 25.83 -4.92 -13.84
C GLY A 14 25.04 -4.90 -15.14
N PHE A 15 25.36 -3.93 -16.00
CA PHE A 15 24.72 -3.71 -17.29
C PHE A 15 25.71 -3.37 -18.39
N TYR A 16 25.41 -3.79 -19.61
CA TYR A 16 26.19 -3.38 -20.78
C TYR A 16 25.70 -2.02 -21.32
N ASP A 17 26.60 -1.04 -21.41
CA ASP A 17 26.33 0.24 -22.05
C ASP A 17 26.36 0.09 -23.56
N ARG A 18 25.20 0.23 -24.21
CA ARG A 18 25.08 0.07 -25.68
C ARG A 18 25.61 1.27 -26.48
N HIS A 19 25.81 2.43 -25.85
CA HIS A 19 26.33 3.62 -26.53
C HIS A 19 27.86 3.65 -26.47
N LYS A 20 28.41 3.39 -25.28
CA LYS A 20 29.85 3.42 -25.03
C LYS A 20 30.52 2.05 -25.16
N LEU A 21 29.73 1.00 -25.37
CA LEU A 21 30.18 -0.37 -25.65
C LEU A 21 31.09 -0.96 -24.56
N PHE A 22 30.74 -0.74 -23.29
CA PHE A 22 31.48 -1.32 -22.16
C PHE A 22 30.54 -1.78 -21.05
N TRP A 23 31.03 -2.69 -20.21
CA TRP A 23 30.31 -3.21 -19.05
C TRP A 23 30.35 -2.23 -17.88
N LYS A 24 29.21 -2.02 -17.23
CA LYS A 24 29.08 -1.19 -16.02
C LYS A 24 28.74 -2.08 -14.83
N ASP A 25 29.69 -2.21 -13.92
CA ASP A 25 29.50 -2.90 -12.65
C ASP A 25 28.65 -2.08 -11.69
N ILE A 26 27.81 -2.76 -10.93
CA ILE A 26 27.01 -2.22 -9.83
C ILE A 26 27.49 -2.90 -8.55
N THR A 27 28.00 -2.09 -7.64
CA THR A 27 28.53 -2.55 -6.34
C THR A 27 27.67 -2.01 -5.20
N ASP A 28 27.60 -2.76 -4.11
CA ASP A 28 26.95 -2.34 -2.85
C ASP A 28 25.46 -1.95 -2.97
N VAL A 29 24.70 -2.71 -3.76
CA VAL A 29 23.25 -2.52 -3.94
C VAL A 29 22.48 -3.78 -3.52
N VAL A 30 21.37 -3.58 -2.81
CA VAL A 30 20.38 -4.62 -2.50
C VAL A 30 19.07 -4.28 -3.18
N GLU A 31 18.51 -5.23 -3.94
CA GLU A 31 17.20 -5.09 -4.57
C GLU A 31 16.10 -5.62 -3.64
N CYS A 32 15.13 -4.75 -3.35
CA CYS A 32 13.88 -5.11 -2.68
C CYS A 32 12.71 -4.75 -3.59
N CYS A 33 11.78 -5.68 -3.79
CA CYS A 33 10.64 -5.50 -4.69
C CYS A 33 9.31 -5.88 -4.06
N ALA A 34 8.25 -5.26 -4.55
CA ALA A 34 6.87 -5.63 -4.23
C ALA A 34 6.04 -5.66 -5.51
N CYS A 35 5.12 -6.62 -5.60
CA CYS A 35 4.21 -6.74 -6.72
C CYS A 35 2.81 -7.12 -6.23
N GLY A 36 1.79 -6.76 -7.01
CA GLY A 36 0.46 -7.32 -6.82
C GLY A 36 0.41 -8.80 -7.23
N PRO A 37 -0.48 -9.61 -6.66
CA PRO A 37 -0.68 -10.98 -7.11
C PRO A 37 -1.06 -11.01 -8.60
N PRO A 38 -0.64 -12.06 -9.35
CA PRO A 38 -1.00 -12.22 -10.75
C PRO A 38 -2.51 -12.35 -10.93
N GLY A 39 -3.04 -11.89 -12.06
CA GLY A 39 -4.47 -11.87 -12.36
C GLY A 39 -5.06 -10.46 -12.46
N GLY A 40 -6.32 -10.35 -12.89
CA GLY A 40 -7.00 -9.05 -13.07
C GLY A 40 -6.25 -8.09 -14.01
N GLY A 41 -5.57 -8.63 -15.04
CA GLY A 41 -4.73 -7.87 -15.97
C GLY A 41 -3.26 -7.73 -15.56
N ARG A 42 -2.84 -8.27 -14.41
CA ARG A 42 -1.45 -8.28 -13.97
C ARG A 42 -0.73 -9.54 -14.45
N ASN A 43 0.44 -9.33 -15.06
CA ASN A 43 1.30 -10.41 -15.55
C ASN A 43 1.97 -11.16 -14.40
N ALA A 44 2.12 -12.47 -14.55
CA ALA A 44 2.95 -13.28 -13.66
C ALA A 44 4.44 -12.96 -13.86
N LEU A 45 5.19 -12.98 -12.77
CA LEU A 45 6.66 -12.86 -12.82
C LEU A 45 7.27 -14.16 -13.36
N THR A 46 8.39 -14.04 -14.09
CA THR A 46 9.07 -15.22 -14.63
C THR A 46 9.76 -16.00 -13.49
N PRO A 47 9.71 -17.35 -13.47
CA PRO A 47 10.38 -18.15 -12.44
C PRO A 47 11.89 -17.87 -12.33
N ARG A 48 12.52 -17.52 -13.44
CA ARG A 48 13.95 -17.16 -13.50
C ARG A 48 14.31 -15.89 -12.74
N TYR A 49 13.38 -14.95 -12.62
CA TYR A 49 13.58 -13.75 -11.80
C TYR A 49 13.24 -14.05 -10.34
N VAL A 50 12.10 -14.71 -10.11
CA VAL A 50 11.61 -15.04 -8.75
C VAL A 50 12.61 -15.90 -7.96
N ARG A 51 13.43 -16.73 -8.62
CA ARG A 51 14.47 -17.54 -7.95
C ARG A 51 15.48 -16.74 -7.13
N HIS A 52 15.68 -15.45 -7.46
CA HIS A 52 16.62 -14.59 -6.76
C HIS A 52 16.04 -13.98 -5.48
N HIS A 53 14.76 -14.24 -5.18
CA HIS A 53 14.05 -13.57 -4.10
C HIS A 53 13.36 -14.58 -3.19
N SER A 54 13.27 -14.24 -1.90
CA SER A 54 12.33 -14.89 -0.99
C SER A 54 10.98 -14.21 -1.11
N VAL A 55 9.97 -14.96 -1.56
CA VAL A 55 8.62 -14.41 -1.75
C VAL A 55 7.84 -14.47 -0.45
N MET A 56 7.38 -13.31 0.02
CA MET A 56 6.47 -13.19 1.16
C MET A 56 5.13 -12.63 0.71
N VAL A 57 4.04 -13.16 1.27
CA VAL A 57 2.68 -12.69 0.98
C VAL A 57 2.22 -11.76 2.10
N MET A 58 1.76 -10.57 1.73
CA MET A 58 1.19 -9.61 2.66
C MET A 58 -0.35 -9.59 2.52
N PRO A 59 -1.09 -10.23 3.44
CA PRO A 59 -2.54 -10.20 3.43
C PRO A 59 -3.07 -8.82 3.82
N GLN A 60 -4.35 -8.57 3.55
CA GLN A 60 -5.02 -7.38 4.05
C GLN A 60 -5.06 -7.39 5.59
N PRO A 61 -4.92 -6.22 6.25
CA PRO A 61 -5.01 -6.14 7.71
C PRO A 61 -6.41 -6.53 8.20
N SER A 62 -6.47 -7.12 9.39
CA SER A 62 -7.75 -7.41 10.04
C SER A 62 -8.50 -6.13 10.41
N ALA A 63 -9.81 -6.24 10.63
CA ALA A 63 -10.63 -5.12 11.11
C ALA A 63 -10.05 -4.50 12.39
N ASP A 64 -9.62 -5.34 13.33
CA ASP A 64 -9.01 -4.89 14.59
C ASP A 64 -7.68 -4.19 14.37
N ALA A 65 -6.84 -4.69 13.46
CA ALA A 65 -5.59 -4.04 13.10
C ALA A 65 -5.86 -2.66 12.47
N MET A 66 -6.82 -2.56 11.55
CA MET A 66 -7.23 -1.28 10.96
C MET A 66 -7.73 -0.30 12.02
N LYS A 67 -8.65 -0.74 12.89
CA LYS A 67 -9.19 0.06 14.00
C LYS A 67 -8.08 0.57 14.90
N ARG A 68 -7.11 -0.28 15.27
CA ARG A 68 -5.95 0.10 16.10
C ARG A 68 -5.03 1.11 15.41
N ILE A 69 -4.66 0.87 14.15
CA ILE A 69 -3.77 1.75 13.38
C ILE A 69 -4.38 3.15 13.26
N PHE A 70 -5.63 3.24 12.78
CA PHE A 70 -6.26 4.53 12.55
C PHE A 70 -6.65 5.25 13.86
N SER A 71 -7.01 4.53 14.92
CA SER A 71 -7.24 5.14 16.24
C SER A 71 -5.96 5.77 16.79
N SER A 72 -4.81 5.13 16.61
CA SER A 72 -3.52 5.70 17.02
C SER A 72 -3.18 6.98 16.26
N ILE A 73 -3.47 7.02 14.95
CA ILE A 73 -3.19 8.19 14.10
C ILE A 73 -4.11 9.37 14.48
N VAL A 74 -5.43 9.14 14.51
CA VAL A 74 -6.41 10.17 14.83
C VAL A 74 -6.25 10.65 16.28
N GLY A 75 -6.09 9.71 17.22
CA GLY A 75 -5.90 10.03 18.63
C GLY A 75 -4.60 10.81 18.88
N GLY A 76 -3.52 10.46 18.18
CA GLY A 76 -2.26 11.22 18.25
C GLY A 76 -2.42 12.67 17.78
N HIS A 77 -3.17 12.90 16.70
CA HIS A 77 -3.44 14.24 16.20
C HIS A 77 -4.35 15.04 17.13
N LEU A 78 -5.46 14.46 17.59
CA LEU A 78 -6.40 15.14 18.48
C LEU A 78 -5.83 15.41 19.87
N LYS A 79 -4.88 14.60 20.34
CA LYS A 79 -4.17 14.88 21.60
C LYS A 79 -3.35 16.18 21.54
N LEU A 80 -2.86 16.55 20.36
CA LEU A 80 -2.07 17.77 20.17
C LEU A 80 -2.93 19.00 19.88
N ASN A 81 -4.05 18.82 19.17
CA ASN A 81 -4.80 19.93 18.56
C ASN A 81 -6.28 20.00 18.99
N GLY A 82 -6.77 19.01 19.72
CA GLY A 82 -8.21 18.83 20.00
C GLY A 82 -8.61 19.12 21.44
N GLN A 83 -9.88 19.42 21.63
CA GLN A 83 -10.51 19.52 22.95
C GLN A 83 -10.84 18.12 23.50
N ALA A 84 -10.93 17.98 24.82
CA ALA A 84 -11.16 16.70 25.49
C ALA A 84 -12.45 15.99 25.03
N GLU A 85 -13.50 16.74 24.74
CA GLU A 85 -14.77 16.22 24.23
C GLU A 85 -14.59 15.53 22.86
N ILE A 86 -13.84 16.15 21.95
CA ILE A 86 -13.56 15.61 20.61
C ILE A 86 -12.64 14.40 20.69
N MET A 87 -11.68 14.39 21.63
CA MET A 87 -10.80 13.24 21.84
C MET A 87 -11.59 11.96 22.17
N SER A 88 -12.69 12.09 22.93
CA SER A 88 -13.55 10.95 23.27
C SER A 88 -14.21 10.30 22.04
N LEU A 89 -14.37 11.06 20.94
CA LEU A 89 -14.97 10.61 19.69
C LEU A 89 -14.00 9.87 18.77
N THR A 90 -12.70 9.86 19.09
CA THR A 90 -11.66 9.20 18.27
C THR A 90 -12.03 7.76 17.92
N LYS A 91 -12.36 6.95 18.94
CA LYS A 91 -12.65 5.53 18.78
C LYS A 91 -13.96 5.31 17.97
N PRO A 92 -15.11 5.92 18.33
CA PRO A 92 -16.34 5.79 17.55
C PRO A 92 -16.19 6.17 16.07
N ILE A 93 -15.46 7.26 15.77
CA ILE A 93 -15.25 7.72 14.39
C ILE A 93 -14.46 6.68 13.60
N VAL A 94 -13.36 6.17 14.16
CA VAL A 94 -12.52 5.18 13.47
C VAL A 94 -13.26 3.85 13.30
N GLU A 95 -13.93 3.37 14.34
CA GLU A 95 -14.71 2.13 14.26
C GLU A 95 -15.80 2.21 13.18
N SER A 96 -16.57 3.29 13.18
CA SER A 96 -17.63 3.53 12.18
C SER A 96 -17.06 3.63 10.76
N THR A 97 -15.90 4.27 10.59
CA THR A 97 -15.23 4.39 9.29
C THR A 97 -14.78 3.02 8.77
N VAL A 98 -14.19 2.18 9.63
CA VAL A 98 -13.75 0.83 9.26
C VAL A 98 -14.95 -0.07 8.96
N ASP A 99 -16.01 -0.02 9.77
CA ASP A 99 -17.20 -0.84 9.57
C ASP A 99 -17.95 -0.44 8.28
N LEU A 100 -17.99 0.86 7.97
CA LEU A 100 -18.51 1.36 6.68
C LEU A 100 -17.68 0.84 5.51
N TYR A 101 -16.35 0.90 5.61
CA TYR A 101 -15.44 0.38 4.58
C TYR A 101 -15.66 -1.11 4.31
N LEU A 102 -15.77 -1.92 5.36
CA LEU A 102 -16.05 -3.36 5.23
C LEU A 102 -17.42 -3.62 4.60
N THR A 103 -18.42 -2.81 4.95
CA THR A 103 -19.76 -2.88 4.32
C THR A 103 -19.68 -2.55 2.84
N VAL A 104 -18.99 -1.47 2.47
CA VAL A 104 -18.78 -1.06 1.07
C VAL A 104 -18.08 -2.16 0.26
N LEU A 105 -17.05 -2.81 0.80
CA LEU A 105 -16.39 -3.94 0.14
C LEU A 105 -17.33 -5.12 -0.12
N ARG A 106 -18.28 -5.36 0.79
CA ARG A 106 -19.22 -6.48 0.69
C ARG A 106 -20.32 -6.20 -0.33
N GLU A 107 -20.90 -5.00 -0.29
CA GLU A 107 -22.09 -4.64 -1.08
C GLU A 107 -21.75 -4.06 -2.46
N LEU A 108 -20.66 -3.30 -2.59
CA LEU A 108 -20.30 -2.58 -3.81
C LEU A 108 -19.20 -3.32 -4.57
N LYS A 109 -19.55 -4.48 -5.14
CA LYS A 109 -18.61 -5.30 -5.92
C LYS A 109 -18.41 -4.76 -7.35
N PRO A 110 -17.19 -4.88 -7.91
CA PRO A 110 -16.95 -4.55 -9.31
C PRO A 110 -17.65 -5.59 -10.19
N ILE A 111 -18.56 -5.10 -11.03
CA ILE A 111 -19.20 -5.84 -12.14
C ILE A 111 -18.98 -5.07 -13.44
N PRO A 112 -19.13 -5.65 -14.64
CA PRO A 112 -18.85 -4.93 -15.88
C PRO A 112 -19.55 -3.56 -16.00
N ALA A 113 -20.82 -3.47 -15.57
CA ALA A 113 -21.58 -2.21 -15.55
C ALA A 113 -21.11 -1.20 -14.48
N LYS A 114 -20.37 -1.65 -13.46
CA LYS A 114 -19.90 -0.86 -12.32
C LYS A 114 -18.42 -1.15 -12.02
N ALA A 115 -17.60 -1.16 -13.07
CA ALA A 115 -16.19 -1.55 -12.98
C ALA A 115 -15.36 -0.61 -12.09
N HIS A 116 -15.83 0.61 -11.85
CA HIS A 116 -15.21 1.61 -10.99
C HIS A 116 -15.41 1.36 -9.48
N TYR A 117 -16.16 0.33 -9.08
CA TYR A 117 -16.31 -0.07 -7.69
C TYR A 117 -15.07 -0.83 -7.20
N THR A 118 -13.97 -0.11 -7.06
CA THR A 118 -12.68 -0.62 -6.59
C THR A 118 -12.29 0.09 -5.31
N PHE A 119 -12.57 -0.53 -4.17
CA PHE A 119 -12.26 0.02 -2.85
C PHE A 119 -11.05 -0.68 -2.23
N ASN A 120 -10.18 0.08 -1.57
CA ASN A 120 -9.03 -0.44 -0.84
C ASN A 120 -8.71 0.42 0.40
N LEU A 121 -7.69 0.05 1.16
CA LEU A 121 -7.33 0.73 2.41
C LEU A 121 -6.98 2.23 2.23
N ARG A 122 -6.65 2.67 1.00
CA ARG A 122 -6.43 4.07 0.67
C ARG A 122 -7.68 4.91 0.89
N ASP A 123 -8.87 4.35 0.70
CA ASP A 123 -10.13 5.08 0.87
C ASP A 123 -10.35 5.44 2.34
N VAL A 124 -10.10 4.50 3.26
CA VAL A 124 -10.08 4.76 4.71
C VAL A 124 -9.01 5.79 5.06
N SER A 125 -7.82 5.64 4.46
CA SER A 125 -6.70 6.56 4.70
C SER A 125 -7.03 8.00 4.28
N LYS A 126 -7.77 8.20 3.19
CA LYS A 126 -8.21 9.54 2.72
C LYS A 126 -9.21 10.18 3.69
N VAL A 127 -10.17 9.40 4.21
CA VAL A 127 -11.11 9.90 5.23
C VAL A 127 -10.35 10.37 6.46
N VAL A 128 -9.43 9.54 6.96
CA VAL A 128 -8.58 9.91 8.10
C VAL A 128 -7.71 11.13 7.77
N GLN A 129 -7.09 11.19 6.59
CA GLN A 129 -6.31 12.34 6.17
C GLN A 129 -7.12 13.64 6.17
N GLY A 130 -8.39 13.58 5.75
CA GLY A 130 -9.31 14.73 5.84
C GLY A 130 -9.52 15.19 7.28
N LEU A 131 -9.71 14.26 8.22
CA LEU A 131 -9.81 14.58 9.66
C LEU A 131 -8.54 15.24 10.20
N LEU A 132 -7.36 14.81 9.72
CA LEU A 132 -6.06 15.37 10.13
C LEU A 132 -5.80 16.79 9.61
N MET A 133 -6.63 17.32 8.70
CA MET A 133 -6.50 18.69 8.21
C MET A 133 -7.22 19.72 9.10
N VAL A 134 -7.99 19.27 10.09
CA VAL A 134 -8.67 20.15 11.04
C VAL A 134 -7.63 20.90 11.86
N LYS A 135 -7.66 22.22 11.79
CA LYS A 135 -6.84 23.10 12.63
C LYS A 135 -7.57 23.38 13.92
N ALA A 136 -6.83 23.50 15.03
CA ALA A 136 -7.38 24.03 16.26
C ALA A 136 -7.96 25.42 15.96
N THR A 137 -9.25 25.60 16.27
CA THR A 137 -9.86 26.93 16.24
C THR A 137 -9.18 27.73 17.35
N GLN A 138 -8.45 28.78 16.96
CA GLN A 138 -7.87 29.75 17.90
C GLN A 138 -8.95 30.41 18.74
#